data_AF-A0AAF3EMK2-F1
#
_entry.id   AF-A0AAF3EMK2-F1
#
_cell.length_a   1.000
_cell.length_b   1.000
_cell.length_c   1.000
_cell.angle_alpha   90.00
_cell.angle_beta   90.00
_cell.angle_gamma   90.00
#
_symmetry.space_group_name_H-M   'P 1'
#
loop_
_entity.id
_entity.type
_entity.pdbx_description
1 polymer ?
#
loop_
_entity_poly.entity_id
_entity_poly.type
_entity_poly.pdbx_seq_one_letter_code
_entity_poly.pdbx_strand_id
1 'polypeptide(L)'
;MNKLIFSLILLFVCACGGFLCNIKVHVTTRSDEPVEVVAMFSNKTKHRFVLIEKDDMENFTINHDNCAKKPTLLRVFDMDSQKMGETQAFIDGFGQLVYTIQEQQSIPRMVSRIGVSCAFGDCGMRGK
;
A
#
# COMPACT_ATOMS: atom_id res chain seq x y z
N MET A 1 3.97 -37.55 -23.68
CA MET A 1 2.98 -37.49 -22.57
C MET A 1 3.35 -36.46 -21.48
N ASN A 2 4.60 -36.38 -21.01
CA ASN A 2 4.99 -35.42 -19.94
C ASN A 2 4.84 -33.93 -20.29
N LYS A 3 5.05 -33.51 -21.55
CA LYS A 3 4.95 -32.09 -21.94
C LYS A 3 3.52 -31.52 -21.85
N LEU A 4 2.52 -32.35 -22.14
CA LEU A 4 1.11 -31.97 -22.10
C LEU A 4 0.60 -31.82 -20.67
N ILE A 5 1.03 -32.73 -19.78
CA ILE A 5 0.71 -32.67 -18.34
C ILE A 5 1.38 -31.44 -17.70
N PHE A 6 2.65 -31.17 -18.01
CA PHE A 6 3.35 -29.99 -17.49
C PHE A 6 2.71 -28.68 -17.96
N SER A 7 2.28 -28.62 -19.23
CA SER A 7 1.55 -27.48 -19.77
C SER A 7 0.17 -27.29 -19.11
N LEU A 8 -0.54 -28.38 -18.78
CA LEU A 8 -1.83 -28.32 -18.10
C LEU A 8 -1.68 -27.85 -16.65
N ILE A 9 -0.65 -28.33 -15.94
CA ILE A 9 -0.34 -27.90 -14.57
C ILE A 9 -0.01 -26.40 -14.55
N LEU A 10 0.80 -25.92 -15.50
CA LEU A 10 1.16 -24.50 -15.59
C LEU A 10 -0.07 -23.61 -15.87
N LEU A 11 -0.95 -24.05 -16.78
CA LEU A 11 -2.22 -23.37 -17.08
C LEU A 11 -3.16 -23.34 -15.87
N PHE A 12 -3.23 -24.44 -15.11
CA PHE A 12 -4.08 -24.51 -13.92
C PHE A 12 -3.57 -23.61 -12.78
N VAL A 13 -2.25 -23.54 -12.59
CA VAL A 13 -1.62 -22.62 -11.62
C VAL A 13 -1.86 -21.15 -12.02
N CYS A 14 -1.82 -20.82 -13.31
CA CYS A 14 -2.19 -19.49 -13.80
C CYS A 14 -3.69 -19.17 -13.67
N ALA A 15 -4.57 -20.16 -13.79
CA ALA A 15 -6.03 -19.95 -13.76
C ALA A 15 -6.62 -19.88 -12.34
N CYS A 16 -6.02 -20.57 -11.36
CA CYS A 16 -6.46 -20.55 -9.96
C CYS A 16 -5.91 -19.37 -9.14
N GLY A 17 -5.06 -18.53 -9.73
CA GLY A 17 -4.52 -17.32 -9.11
C GLY A 17 -5.56 -16.20 -9.03
N GLY A 18 -6.69 -16.43 -8.37
CA GLY A 18 -7.38 -15.32 -7.72
C GLY A 18 -6.42 -14.79 -6.67
N PHE A 19 -5.68 -13.73 -7.00
CA PHE A 19 -4.68 -13.15 -6.10
C PHE A 19 -5.43 -12.49 -4.93
N LEU A 20 -5.75 -13.31 -3.94
CA LEU A 20 -6.06 -12.86 -2.60
C LEU A 20 -4.86 -12.06 -2.12
N CYS A 21 -5.12 -10.89 -1.57
CA CYS A 21 -4.10 -10.07 -0.96
C CYS A 21 -4.34 -9.98 0.53
N ASN A 22 -3.26 -10.14 1.30
CA ASN A 22 -3.25 -9.93 2.73
C ASN A 22 -1.99 -9.13 3.07
N ILE A 23 -2.15 -7.83 3.17
CA ILE A 23 -1.04 -6.89 3.29
C ILE A 23 -1.19 -6.11 4.58
N LYS A 24 -0.25 -6.30 5.51
CA LYS A 24 -0.11 -5.47 6.70
C LYS A 24 0.55 -4.16 6.30
N VAL A 25 0.00 -3.04 6.75
CA VAL A 25 0.52 -1.72 6.46
C VAL A 25 0.85 -1.03 7.78
N HIS A 26 2.04 -0.48 7.83
CA HIS A 26 2.56 0.30 8.94
C HIS A 26 2.83 1.71 8.42
N VAL A 27 2.22 2.72 9.04
CA VAL A 27 2.45 4.12 8.69
C VAL A 27 3.01 4.81 9.91
N THR A 28 4.20 5.40 9.77
CA THR A 28 4.86 6.17 10.84
C THR A 28 5.04 7.62 10.44
N THR A 29 4.99 8.52 11.41
CA THR A 29 5.35 9.92 11.21
C THR A 29 6.73 10.24 11.80
N ARG A 30 7.46 11.13 11.14
CA ARG A 30 8.69 11.77 11.65
C ARG A 30 8.51 13.28 11.86
N SER A 31 7.27 13.76 11.71
CA SER A 31 6.87 15.15 11.94
C SER A 31 6.68 15.42 13.43
N ASP A 32 7.05 16.62 13.87
CA ASP A 32 6.70 17.14 15.20
C ASP A 32 5.29 17.78 15.22
N GLU A 33 4.71 18.02 14.03
CA GLU A 33 3.34 18.50 13.87
C GLU A 33 2.35 17.34 13.63
N PRO A 34 1.13 17.41 14.19
CA PRO A 34 0.11 16.41 13.97
C PRO A 34 -0.36 16.41 12.51
N VAL A 35 -0.57 15.22 11.96
CA VAL A 35 -1.00 15.03 10.58
C VAL A 35 -2.17 14.08 10.48
N GLU A 36 -3.10 14.39 9.58
CA GLU A 36 -4.18 13.49 9.23
C GLU A 36 -3.79 12.66 8.00
N VAL A 37 -4.01 11.34 8.08
CA VAL A 37 -3.69 10.42 7.01
C VAL A 37 -4.95 9.73 6.51
N VAL A 38 -5.13 9.71 5.19
CA VAL A 38 -6.21 8.98 4.53
C VAL A 38 -5.61 7.95 3.58
N ALA A 39 -5.72 6.68 3.97
CA ALA A 39 -5.45 5.55 3.09
C ALA A 39 -6.70 5.21 2.28
N MET A 40 -6.57 5.07 0.96
CA MET A 40 -7.62 4.57 0.08
C MET A 40 -7.15 3.29 -0.61
N PHE A 41 -7.86 2.20 -0.38
CA PHE A 41 -7.48 0.89 -0.91
C PHE A 41 -8.03 0.64 -2.32
N SER A 42 -7.55 -0.42 -2.97
CA SER A 42 -7.98 -0.84 -4.30
C SER A 42 -9.48 -1.09 -4.42
N ASN A 43 -10.13 -1.50 -3.33
CA ASN A 43 -11.58 -1.70 -3.23
C ASN A 43 -12.37 -0.41 -2.93
N LYS A 44 -11.71 0.76 -2.93
CA LYS A 44 -12.25 2.09 -2.59
C LYS A 44 -12.60 2.30 -1.11
N THR A 45 -12.36 1.31 -0.24
CA THR A 45 -12.49 1.52 1.20
C THR A 45 -11.44 2.52 1.64
N LYS A 46 -11.85 3.41 2.55
CA LYS A 46 -10.99 4.44 3.13
C LYS A 46 -10.71 4.10 4.59
N HIS A 47 -9.49 4.36 5.02
CA HIS A 47 -9.07 4.29 6.41
C HIS A 47 -8.41 5.63 6.75
N ARG A 48 -8.99 6.33 7.73
CA ARG A 48 -8.61 7.69 8.13
C ARG A 48 -8.18 7.67 9.59
N PHE A 49 -7.03 8.26 9.88
CA PHE A 49 -6.42 8.31 11.21
C PHE A 49 -5.55 9.56 11.34
N VAL A 50 -5.17 9.90 12.58
CA VAL A 50 -4.32 11.04 12.89
C VAL A 50 -3.07 10.53 13.59
N LEU A 51 -1.90 11.02 13.19
CA LEU A 51 -0.64 10.78 13.88
C LEU A 51 -0.24 12.06 14.59
N ILE A 52 -0.09 12.00 15.91
CA ILE A 52 0.01 13.21 16.75
C ILE A 52 1.47 13.59 17.00
N GLU A 53 2.28 12.61 17.38
CA GLU A 53 3.65 12.83 17.83
C GLU A 53 4.64 12.16 16.89
N LYS A 54 5.89 12.62 16.91
CA LYS A 54 6.98 11.95 16.23
C LYS A 54 7.06 10.49 16.66
N ASP A 55 7.28 9.60 15.68
CA ASP A 55 7.30 8.14 15.85
C ASP A 55 5.95 7.49 16.20
N ASP A 56 4.86 8.26 16.20
CA ASP A 56 3.52 7.70 16.24
C ASP A 56 3.25 6.83 15.00
N MET A 57 2.46 5.77 15.19
CA MET A 57 2.31 4.69 14.25
C MET A 57 0.86 4.20 14.17
N GLU A 58 0.36 4.06 12.94
CA GLU A 58 -0.89 3.34 12.67
C GLU A 58 -0.64 2.05 11.89
N ASN A 59 -1.36 1.00 12.29
CA ASN A 59 -1.28 -0.32 11.70
C ASN A 59 -2.64 -0.79 11.20
N PHE A 60 -2.73 -1.15 9.93
CA PHE A 60 -3.96 -1.72 9.36
C PHE A 60 -3.65 -2.84 8.37
N THR A 61 -4.65 -3.64 8.03
CA THR A 61 -4.51 -4.74 7.06
C THR A 61 -5.41 -4.51 5.85
N ILE A 62 -4.85 -4.67 4.67
CA ILE A 62 -5.58 -4.71 3.41
C ILE A 62 -5.85 -6.19 3.10
N ASN A 63 -7.11 -6.57 3.15
CA ASN A 63 -7.56 -7.92 2.83
C ASN A 63 -8.65 -7.84 1.75
N HIS A 64 -8.33 -8.25 0.53
CA HIS A 64 -9.26 -8.22 -0.59
C HIS A 64 -8.82 -9.17 -1.72
N ASP A 65 -9.61 -9.26 -2.79
CA ASP A 65 -9.22 -9.94 -4.03
C ASP A 65 -8.68 -8.93 -5.04
N ASN A 66 -7.66 -9.33 -5.81
CA ASN A 66 -7.11 -8.55 -6.92
C ASN A 66 -6.65 -7.13 -6.51
N CYS A 67 -5.82 -7.01 -5.47
CA CYS A 67 -5.34 -5.71 -5.00
C CYS A 67 -4.68 -4.86 -6.10
N ALA A 68 -4.09 -5.50 -7.12
CA ALA A 68 -3.45 -4.84 -8.25
C ALA A 68 -4.40 -4.12 -9.23
N LYS A 69 -5.74 -4.29 -9.14
CA LYS A 69 -6.68 -3.68 -10.11
C LYS A 69 -6.70 -2.16 -10.06
N LYS A 70 -6.43 -1.57 -8.89
CA LYS A 70 -6.43 -0.12 -8.64
C LYS A 70 -5.30 0.22 -7.69
N PRO A 71 -4.74 1.43 -7.79
CA PRO A 71 -3.72 1.84 -6.85
C PRO A 71 -4.30 1.93 -5.45
N THR A 72 -3.48 1.61 -4.46
CA THR A 72 -3.65 2.07 -3.08
C THR A 72 -3.02 3.44 -2.97
N LEU A 73 -3.73 4.39 -2.36
CA LEU A 73 -3.29 5.76 -2.16
C LEU A 73 -3.10 6.03 -0.68
N LEU A 74 -2.06 6.76 -0.33
CA LEU A 74 -1.88 7.32 1.00
C LEU A 74 -1.76 8.84 0.85
N ARG A 75 -2.70 9.58 1.44
CA ARG A 75 -2.75 11.04 1.43
C ARG A 75 -2.50 11.56 2.83
N VAL A 76 -1.76 12.66 2.91
CA VAL A 76 -1.46 13.36 4.15
C VAL A 76 -2.05 14.77 4.05
N PHE A 77 -2.73 15.16 5.12
CA PHE A 77 -3.32 16.47 5.32
C PHE A 77 -2.77 17.06 6.60
N ASP A 78 -2.67 18.39 6.64
CA ASP A 78 -2.51 19.09 7.90
C ASP A 78 -3.85 19.11 8.67
N MET A 79 -3.82 19.65 9.89
CA MET A 79 -5.02 19.76 10.72
C MET A 79 -6.06 20.76 10.20
N ASP A 80 -5.67 21.64 9.26
CA ASP A 80 -6.56 22.56 8.55
C ASP A 80 -7.16 21.94 7.27
N SER A 81 -7.00 20.62 7.09
CA SER A 81 -7.49 19.85 5.95
C SER A 81 -6.85 20.24 4.60
N GLN A 82 -5.71 20.94 4.61
CA GLN A 82 -4.92 21.19 3.42
C GLN A 82 -4.13 19.93 3.07
N LYS A 83 -4.22 19.50 1.80
CA LYS A 83 -3.41 18.37 1.32
C LYS A 83 -1.93 18.77 1.33
N MET A 84 -1.13 18.02 2.08
CA MET A 84 0.32 18.21 2.12
C MET A 84 1.06 17.33 1.11
N GLY A 85 0.58 16.10 0.90
CA GLY A 85 1.25 15.17 0.00
C GLY A 85 0.49 13.87 -0.25
N GLU A 86 0.87 13.14 -1.28
CA GLU A 86 0.25 11.86 -1.65
C GLU A 86 1.26 10.91 -2.28
N THR A 87 1.08 9.62 -2.02
CA THR A 87 1.73 8.54 -2.78
C THR A 87 0.70 7.51 -3.22
N GLN A 88 1.01 6.81 -4.31
CA GLN A 88 0.16 5.76 -4.85
C GLN A 88 1.01 4.57 -5.32
N ALA A 89 0.53 3.35 -5.07
CA ALA A 89 1.20 2.13 -5.51
C ALA A 89 0.18 1.07 -5.93
N PHE A 90 0.50 0.29 -6.96
CA PHE A 90 -0.27 -0.89 -7.33
C PHE A 90 0.31 -2.09 -6.58
N ILE A 91 -0.30 -2.47 -5.47
CA ILE A 91 0.23 -3.49 -4.56
C ILE A 91 -0.51 -4.82 -4.71
N ASP A 92 0.19 -5.93 -4.57
CA ASP A 92 -0.39 -7.28 -4.63
C ASP A 92 0.37 -8.31 -3.80
N GLY A 93 -0.33 -9.38 -3.42
CA GLY A 93 0.24 -10.53 -2.69
C GLY A 93 0.08 -10.49 -1.17
N PHE A 94 0.99 -11.18 -0.48
CA PHE A 94 0.92 -11.48 0.96
C PHE A 94 2.15 -10.96 1.68
N GLY A 95 1.99 -10.01 2.59
CA GLY A 95 3.15 -9.47 3.28
C GLY A 95 2.93 -8.17 4.03
N GLN A 96 3.94 -7.32 4.02
CA GLN A 96 4.02 -6.10 4.81
C GLN A 96 4.53 -4.91 3.99
N LEU A 97 3.94 -3.73 4.22
CA LEU A 97 4.37 -2.44 3.72
C LEU A 97 4.67 -1.51 4.88
N VAL A 98 5.73 -0.73 4.78
CA VAL A 98 6.08 0.32 5.74
C VAL A 98 6.16 1.64 5.01
N TYR A 99 5.38 2.61 5.46
CA TYR A 99 5.38 3.99 5.02
C TYR A 99 5.91 4.90 6.12
N THR A 100 6.61 5.95 5.72
CA THR A 100 7.05 7.02 6.61
C THR A 100 6.68 8.38 6.03
N ILE A 101 6.10 9.24 6.87
CA ILE A 101 5.80 10.64 6.57
C ILE A 101 6.94 11.48 7.16
N GLN A 102 7.65 12.22 6.31
CA GLN A 102 8.77 13.07 6.73
C GLN A 102 8.32 14.51 6.92
N GLU A 103 8.87 15.18 7.93
CA GLU A 103 8.59 16.56 8.31
C GLU A 103 8.74 17.54 7.13
N GLN A 104 9.87 17.49 6.42
CA GLN A 104 10.20 18.47 5.36
C GLN A 104 9.52 18.21 4.01
N GLN A 105 9.06 16.99 3.77
CA GLN A 105 8.62 16.57 2.44
C GLN A 105 7.14 16.26 2.37
N SER A 106 6.45 16.08 3.49
CA SER A 106 5.01 15.80 3.69
C SER A 106 4.36 14.75 2.76
N ILE A 107 5.15 14.18 1.85
CA ILE A 107 4.83 13.16 0.88
C ILE A 107 5.15 11.84 1.58
N PRO A 108 4.14 10.98 1.82
CA PRO A 108 4.37 9.67 2.40
C PRO A 108 5.26 8.84 1.48
N ARG A 109 6.29 8.19 2.03
CA ARG A 109 7.22 7.35 1.27
C ARG A 109 7.16 5.92 1.75
N MET A 110 7.05 4.98 0.81
CA MET A 110 7.23 3.56 1.11
C MET A 110 8.71 3.28 1.35
N VAL A 111 9.09 2.94 2.57
CA VAL A 111 10.48 2.69 2.98
C VAL A 111 10.83 1.20 3.00
N SER A 112 9.84 0.32 3.14
CA SER A 112 10.06 -1.12 3.10
C SER A 112 8.83 -1.87 2.57
N ARG A 113 9.09 -3.01 1.93
CA ARG A 113 8.11 -3.97 1.47
C ARG A 113 8.68 -5.39 1.59
N ILE A 114 7.90 -6.31 2.14
CA ILE A 114 8.29 -7.72 2.32
C ILE A 114 7.12 -8.58 1.89
N GLY A 115 7.32 -9.55 1.00
CA GLY A 115 6.27 -10.45 0.50
C GLY A 115 5.22 -9.81 -0.42
N VAL A 116 5.31 -8.49 -0.64
CA VAL A 116 4.39 -7.73 -1.50
C VAL A 116 5.06 -7.44 -2.85
N SER A 117 4.34 -7.71 -3.93
CA SER A 117 4.73 -7.32 -5.28
C SER A 117 4.11 -5.98 -5.66
N CYS A 118 4.82 -5.18 -6.45
CA CYS A 118 4.23 -4.02 -7.11
C CYS A 118 3.86 -4.41 -8.52
N ALA A 119 2.58 -4.33 -8.86
CA ALA A 119 2.14 -4.53 -10.23
C ALA A 119 2.65 -3.36 -11.09
N PHE A 120 3.00 -3.67 -12.34
CA PHE A 120 3.51 -2.69 -13.32
C PHE A 120 4.78 -1.94 -12.90
N GLY A 121 5.51 -2.43 -11.88
CA GLY A 121 6.72 -1.79 -11.36
C GLY A 121 6.49 -0.51 -10.54
N ASP A 122 5.23 -0.15 -10.23
CA ASP A 122 4.91 1.09 -9.52
C ASP A 122 4.77 0.87 -8.01
N CYS A 123 5.83 1.19 -7.26
CA CYS A 123 5.93 1.01 -5.82
C CYS A 123 5.81 2.31 -5.01
N GLY A 124 5.06 3.31 -5.48
CA GLY A 124 4.96 4.57 -4.74
C GLY A 124 6.12 5.53 -4.99
N MET A 125 6.79 5.40 -6.14
CA MET A 125 7.75 6.42 -6.60
C MET A 125 7.06 7.63 -7.23
N ARG A 126 5.76 7.55 -7.49
CA ARG A 126 4.95 8.64 -8.05
C ARG A 126 4.20 9.35 -6.93
N GLY A 127 4.93 10.13 -6.13
CA GLY A 127 4.34 11.06 -5.17
C GLY A 127 4.26 12.48 -5.74
N LYS A 128 3.17 13.20 -5.47
CA LYS A 128 2.99 14.63 -5.78
C LYS A 128 2.45 15.36 -4.57
#